data_AF-A0A958FNL7-F1
#
_entry.id   AF-A0A958FNL7-F1
#
_cell.length_a   1.000
_cell.length_b   1.000
_cell.length_c   1.000
_cell.angle_alpha   90.00
_cell.angle_beta   90.00
_cell.angle_gamma   90.00
#
_symmetry.space_group_name_H-M   'P 1'
#
loop_
_entity.id
_entity.type
_entity.pdbx_description
1 polymer ?
#
loop_
_entity_poly.entity_id
_entity_poly.type
_entity_poly.pdbx_seq_one_letter_code
_entity_poly.pdbx_strand_id
1 'polypeptide(L)'
;AGLNYPTGQLIPAVLADLAQQRFQRKVDRYRYWCEQFSPADVLLIALAETLGYARNRFPFRQLLWKCPPSRLTTEIPLRQQSPLTFWLYWGLRGGLLGRQPLQRSRNQSWLRRQQAEWHALLQQRGDFPVLALTDWRFKGVRPWNNPYLRLAALAQLLYRYQAGGLFQRLLDIAVQRLPYPRMLAEWGACLMLPLESRLEEALRESPGIRQFPGVIVGQSRARQFFLNALLPVLSLWAERSGNRGFRDYLAGCYENFPATEDARLLQDQIRRVDDAA
;
A
#
# COMPACT_ATOMS: atom_id res chain seq x y z
N ALA A 1 -4.03 15.37 -48.98
CA ALA A 1 -2.78 14.71 -48.57
C ALA A 1 -3.11 13.70 -47.48
N GLY A 2 -3.15 12.41 -47.83
CA GLY A 2 -3.58 11.34 -46.93
C GLY A 2 -2.51 11.00 -45.90
N LEU A 3 -2.86 11.11 -44.62
CA LEU A 3 -2.01 10.65 -43.53
C LEU A 3 -2.08 9.12 -43.47
N ASN A 4 -1.08 8.46 -44.05
CA ASN A 4 -0.81 7.04 -43.86
C ASN A 4 -0.33 6.81 -42.42
N TYR A 5 -1.26 6.58 -41.50
CA TYR A 5 -0.90 6.01 -40.20
C TYR A 5 -0.81 4.49 -40.34
N PRO A 6 0.31 3.85 -39.98
CA PRO A 6 0.44 2.40 -40.04
C PRO A 6 -0.60 1.76 -39.13
N THR A 7 -1.38 0.84 -39.70
CA THR A 7 -2.46 0.12 -39.04
C THR A 7 -1.91 -0.58 -37.79
N GLY A 8 -2.38 -0.17 -36.60
CA GLY A 8 -2.04 -0.80 -35.32
C GLY A 8 -1.39 0.10 -34.27
N GLN A 9 -1.02 1.35 -34.59
CA GLN A 9 -0.55 2.31 -33.59
C GLN A 9 -1.66 3.32 -33.25
N LEU A 10 -2.05 3.37 -31.96
CA LEU A 10 -2.98 4.38 -31.47
C LEU A 10 -2.32 5.77 -31.57
N ILE A 11 -3.04 6.74 -32.14
CA ILE A 11 -2.59 8.12 -32.25
C ILE A 11 -2.34 8.68 -30.83
N PRO A 12 -1.31 9.50 -30.57
CA PRO A 12 -1.00 10.03 -29.24
C PRO A 12 -2.20 10.65 -28.51
N ALA A 13 -3.09 11.33 -29.24
CA ALA A 13 -4.33 11.88 -28.69
C ALA A 13 -5.28 10.80 -28.14
N VAL A 14 -5.37 9.64 -28.82
CA VAL A 14 -6.18 8.50 -28.35
C VAL A 14 -5.55 7.86 -27.12
N LEU A 15 -4.22 7.78 -27.04
CA LEU A 15 -3.52 7.29 -25.85
C LEU A 15 -3.74 8.20 -24.63
N ALA A 16 -3.68 9.52 -24.84
CA ALA A 16 -3.97 10.51 -23.79
C ALA A 16 -5.41 10.39 -23.29
N ASP A 17 -6.38 10.30 -24.20
CA ASP A 17 -7.79 10.13 -23.85
C ASP A 17 -8.02 8.82 -23.06
N LEU A 18 -7.47 7.69 -23.51
CA LEU A 18 -7.57 6.41 -22.80
C LEU A 18 -6.90 6.46 -21.41
N ALA A 19 -5.77 7.16 -21.28
CA ALA A 19 -5.10 7.35 -19.99
C ALA A 19 -5.98 8.16 -19.03
N GLN A 20 -6.63 9.21 -19.52
CA GLN A 20 -7.55 10.04 -18.75
C GLN A 20 -8.81 9.27 -18.36
N GLN A 21 -9.42 8.51 -19.27
CA GLN A 21 -10.55 7.63 -18.95
C GLN A 21 -10.17 6.59 -17.87
N ARG A 22 -8.97 6.00 -17.97
CA ARG A 22 -8.46 5.08 -16.94
C ARG A 22 -8.26 5.77 -15.60
N PHE A 23 -7.79 7.01 -15.60
CA PHE A 23 -7.67 7.81 -14.39
C PHE A 23 -9.03 8.07 -13.75
N GLN A 24 -10.00 8.55 -14.53
CA GLN A 24 -11.34 8.83 -14.06
C GLN A 24 -12.02 7.59 -13.48
N ARG A 25 -11.90 6.43 -14.15
CA ARG A 25 -12.42 5.16 -13.61
C ARG A 25 -11.83 4.81 -12.24
N LYS A 26 -10.57 5.16 -11.97
CA LYS A 26 -9.96 4.96 -10.64
C LYS A 26 -10.55 5.96 -9.63
N VAL A 27 -10.70 7.23 -10.01
CA VAL A 27 -11.32 8.26 -9.17
C VAL A 27 -12.74 7.84 -8.78
N ASP A 28 -13.57 7.45 -9.75
CA ASP A 28 -14.95 7.02 -9.53
C ASP A 28 -15.02 5.77 -8.63
N ARG A 29 -14.11 4.82 -8.82
CA ARG A 29 -13.99 3.66 -7.95
C ARG A 29 -13.71 4.05 -6.49
N TYR A 30 -12.79 4.98 -6.25
CA TYR A 30 -12.52 5.44 -4.89
C TYR A 30 -13.60 6.35 -4.35
N ARG A 31 -14.38 7.03 -5.20
CA ARG A 31 -15.58 7.76 -4.79
C ARG A 31 -16.57 6.82 -4.11
N TYR A 32 -16.84 5.66 -4.71
CA TYR A 32 -17.67 4.62 -4.12
C TYR A 32 -17.08 4.07 -2.81
N TRP A 33 -15.75 3.89 -2.72
CA TRP A 33 -15.14 3.42 -1.46
C TRP A 33 -15.24 4.44 -0.34
N CYS A 34 -15.14 5.72 -0.67
CA CYS A 34 -15.31 6.83 0.27
C CYS A 34 -16.75 7.03 0.75
N GLU A 35 -17.72 6.24 0.26
CA GLU A 35 -19.08 6.16 0.85
C GLU A 35 -19.09 5.28 2.11
N GLN A 36 -18.11 4.36 2.24
CA GLN A 36 -18.03 3.37 3.32
C GLN A 36 -16.87 3.64 4.27
N PHE A 37 -15.82 4.32 3.80
CA PHE A 37 -14.58 4.50 4.54
C PHE A 37 -14.08 5.94 4.46
N SER A 38 -13.27 6.33 5.45
CA SER A 38 -12.54 7.59 5.41
C SER A 38 -11.52 7.60 4.26
N PRO A 39 -11.12 8.77 3.72
CA PRO A 39 -10.06 8.85 2.70
C PRO A 39 -8.75 8.19 3.14
N ALA A 40 -8.42 8.24 4.43
CA ALA A 40 -7.23 7.59 4.99
C ALA A 40 -7.31 6.06 4.91
N ASP A 41 -8.47 5.47 5.25
CA ASP A 41 -8.70 4.04 5.11
C ASP A 41 -8.72 3.61 3.65
N VAL A 42 -9.41 4.36 2.78
CA VAL A 42 -9.44 4.11 1.33
C VAL A 42 -8.03 4.06 0.76
N LEU A 43 -7.17 5.00 1.16
CA LEU A 43 -5.78 5.04 0.70
C LEU A 43 -5.00 3.78 1.14
N LEU A 44 -5.12 3.36 2.40
CA LEU A 44 -4.44 2.17 2.91
C LEU A 44 -5.00 0.86 2.31
N ILE A 45 -6.31 0.77 2.09
CA ILE A 45 -6.93 -0.36 1.36
C ILE A 45 -6.39 -0.42 -0.07
N ALA A 46 -6.30 0.72 -0.76
CA ALA A 46 -5.77 0.81 -2.11
C ALA A 46 -4.26 0.51 -2.17
N LEU A 47 -3.50 0.89 -1.13
CA LEU A 47 -2.10 0.51 -0.98
C LEU A 47 -1.96 -1.01 -0.81
N ALA A 48 -2.75 -1.63 0.09
CA ALA A 48 -2.74 -3.06 0.28
C ALA A 48 -3.07 -3.81 -1.01
N GLU A 49 -4.09 -3.35 -1.72
CA GLU A 49 -4.44 -3.86 -3.04
C GLU A 49 -3.26 -3.80 -4.02
N THR A 50 -2.53 -2.69 -4.04
CA THR A 50 -1.34 -2.49 -4.91
C THR A 50 -0.19 -3.42 -4.51
N LEU A 51 0.04 -3.59 -3.21
CA LEU A 51 1.07 -4.48 -2.66
C LEU A 51 0.77 -5.96 -2.92
N GLY A 52 -0.48 -6.33 -3.22
CA GLY A 52 -0.90 -7.68 -3.54
C GLY A 52 -0.55 -8.17 -4.95
N TYR A 53 -0.17 -7.29 -5.89
CA TYR A 53 0.09 -7.63 -7.30
C TYR A 53 -1.07 -8.38 -7.98
N ALA A 54 -0.88 -8.87 -9.21
CA ALA A 54 -1.88 -9.67 -9.91
C ALA A 54 -2.43 -10.86 -9.08
N ARG A 55 -1.61 -11.49 -8.23
CA ARG A 55 -1.97 -12.76 -7.56
C ARG A 55 -2.62 -12.63 -6.19
N ASN A 56 -2.30 -11.58 -5.42
CA ASN A 56 -2.81 -11.38 -4.05
C ASN A 56 -3.55 -10.04 -3.87
N ARG A 57 -3.81 -9.29 -4.96
CA ARG A 57 -4.59 -8.04 -4.96
C ARG A 57 -5.90 -8.16 -4.19
N PHE A 58 -6.65 -9.22 -4.46
CA PHE A 58 -7.97 -9.45 -3.89
C PHE A 58 -7.93 -9.79 -2.40
N PRO A 59 -7.14 -10.79 -1.94
CA PRO A 59 -6.97 -11.06 -0.50
C PRO A 59 -6.55 -9.83 0.30
N PHE A 60 -5.56 -9.06 -0.17
CA PHE A 60 -5.13 -7.85 0.54
C PHE A 60 -6.24 -6.81 0.65
N ARG A 61 -6.95 -6.55 -0.45
CA ARG A 61 -8.08 -5.62 -0.44
C ARG A 61 -9.18 -6.09 0.50
N GLN A 62 -9.58 -7.36 0.42
CA GLN A 62 -10.64 -7.90 1.25
C GLN A 62 -10.30 -7.87 2.74
N LEU A 63 -9.05 -8.19 3.08
CA LEU A 63 -8.57 -8.14 4.46
C LEU A 63 -8.75 -6.74 5.05
N LEU A 64 -8.22 -5.70 4.39
CA LEU A 64 -8.35 -4.33 4.91
C LEU A 64 -9.77 -3.76 4.75
N TRP A 65 -10.57 -4.24 3.80
CA TRP A 65 -11.98 -3.86 3.70
C TRP A 65 -12.78 -4.35 4.90
N LYS A 66 -12.52 -5.58 5.37
CA LYS A 66 -13.21 -6.17 6.52
C LYS A 66 -12.59 -5.75 7.86
N CYS A 67 -11.30 -5.43 7.84
CA CYS A 67 -10.52 -5.02 9.00
C CYS A 67 -9.85 -3.65 8.72
N PRO A 68 -10.63 -2.56 8.61
CA PRO A 68 -10.08 -1.26 8.22
C PRO A 68 -9.06 -0.72 9.23
N PRO A 69 -8.03 0.01 8.76
CA PRO A 69 -6.97 0.56 9.62
C PRO A 69 -7.48 1.41 10.79
N SER A 70 -8.45 2.29 10.55
CA SER A 70 -9.06 3.13 11.59
C SER A 70 -9.63 2.29 12.74
N ARG A 71 -10.43 1.27 12.41
CA ARG A 71 -10.98 0.32 13.39
C ARG A 71 -9.88 -0.35 14.20
N LEU A 72 -8.80 -0.79 13.54
CA LEU A 72 -7.67 -1.43 14.22
C LEU A 72 -6.99 -0.48 15.23
N THR A 73 -6.77 0.77 14.85
CA THR A 73 -6.18 1.79 15.73
C THR A 73 -7.10 2.21 16.88
N THR A 74 -8.41 1.99 16.77
CA THR A 74 -9.37 2.22 17.85
C THR A 74 -9.49 1.01 18.78
N GLU A 75 -9.48 -0.21 18.24
CA GLU A 75 -9.70 -1.45 19.01
C GLU A 75 -8.47 -1.92 19.81
N ILE A 76 -7.26 -1.56 19.37
CA ILE A 76 -6.02 -1.88 20.08
C ILE A 76 -5.63 -0.69 20.94
N PRO A 77 -5.50 -0.84 22.28
CA PRO A 77 -5.07 0.24 23.16
C PRO A 77 -3.73 0.83 22.71
N LEU A 78 -3.58 2.16 22.75
CA LEU A 78 -2.38 2.87 22.26
C LEU A 78 -1.06 2.25 22.75
N ARG A 79 -0.98 1.90 24.04
CA ARG A 79 0.20 1.25 24.67
C ARG A 79 0.58 -0.13 24.09
N GLN A 80 -0.34 -0.77 23.39
CA GLN A 80 -0.16 -2.08 22.74
C GLN A 80 -0.01 -1.93 21.22
N GLN A 81 -0.19 -0.74 20.66
CA GLN A 81 -0.02 -0.53 19.24
C GLN A 81 1.46 -0.58 18.89
N SER A 82 1.78 -1.40 17.90
CA SER A 82 3.11 -1.56 17.34
C SER A 82 2.97 -2.16 15.94
N PRO A 83 4.01 -2.09 15.10
CA PRO A 83 4.00 -2.77 13.81
C PRO A 83 3.71 -4.27 13.95
N LEU A 84 4.29 -4.91 14.97
CA LEU A 84 4.06 -6.33 15.25
C LEU A 84 2.60 -6.64 15.59
N THR A 85 1.95 -5.84 16.44
CA THR A 85 0.58 -6.11 16.88
C THR A 85 -0.43 -5.92 15.75
N PHE A 86 -0.22 -4.93 14.88
CA PHE A 86 -1.01 -4.77 13.65
C PHE A 86 -0.78 -5.91 12.67
N TRP A 87 0.46 -6.37 12.52
CA TRP A 87 0.78 -7.52 11.67
C TRP A 87 0.16 -8.82 12.20
N LEU A 88 0.22 -9.07 13.52
CA LEU A 88 -0.42 -10.22 14.16
C LEU A 88 -1.93 -10.19 13.97
N TYR A 89 -2.56 -9.04 14.24
CA TYR A 89 -4.01 -8.88 14.06
C TYR A 89 -4.42 -9.19 12.63
N TRP A 90 -3.85 -8.50 11.64
CA TRP A 90 -4.22 -8.75 10.25
C TRP A 90 -3.78 -10.11 9.75
N GLY A 91 -2.68 -10.67 10.25
CA GLY A 91 -2.20 -11.98 9.88
C GLY A 91 -3.14 -13.08 10.34
N LEU A 92 -3.67 -12.96 11.56
CA LEU A 92 -4.69 -13.86 12.11
C LEU A 92 -6.04 -13.67 11.40
N ARG A 93 -6.50 -12.42 11.25
CA ARG A 93 -7.75 -12.10 10.52
C ARG A 93 -7.67 -12.52 9.05
N GLY A 94 -6.51 -12.45 8.43
CA GLY A 94 -6.28 -12.88 7.05
C GLY A 94 -6.04 -14.38 6.88
N GLY A 95 -6.03 -15.17 7.95
CA GLY A 95 -5.75 -16.61 7.87
C GLY A 95 -4.31 -16.95 7.43
N LEU A 96 -3.41 -15.96 7.43
CA LEU A 96 -1.98 -16.14 7.14
C LEU A 96 -1.24 -16.73 8.33
N LEU A 97 -1.63 -16.33 9.55
CA LEU A 97 -1.11 -16.87 10.79
C LEU A 97 -2.05 -17.98 11.25
N GLY A 98 -1.51 -19.20 11.36
CA GLY A 98 -2.29 -20.40 11.60
C GLY A 98 -2.95 -20.43 12.96
N ARG A 99 -4.07 -21.16 13.05
CA ARG A 99 -4.69 -21.56 14.31
C ARG A 99 -3.87 -22.69 14.90
N GLN A 100 -2.89 -22.41 15.75
CA GLN A 100 -2.24 -23.48 16.51
C GLN A 100 -2.87 -23.57 17.89
N PRO A 101 -3.34 -24.76 18.33
CA PRO A 101 -3.71 -24.94 19.72
C PRO A 101 -2.49 -24.67 20.60
N LEU A 102 -2.72 -24.06 21.77
CA LEU A 102 -1.74 -23.89 22.86
C LEU A 102 -1.30 -25.25 23.41
N GLN A 103 -0.65 -26.10 22.61
CA GLN A 103 0.11 -27.21 23.17
C GLN A 103 1.34 -26.59 23.82
N ARG A 104 1.33 -26.55 25.16
CA ARG A 104 2.41 -26.09 26.05
C ARG A 104 3.67 -26.94 25.86
N SER A 105 4.28 -26.88 24.68
CA SER A 105 5.64 -27.34 24.47
C SER A 105 6.56 -26.34 25.16
N ARG A 106 7.47 -26.85 25.99
CA ARG A 106 8.54 -26.07 26.64
C ARG A 106 9.43 -25.29 25.65
N ASN A 107 9.40 -25.65 24.36
CA ASN A 107 10.18 -25.03 23.29
C ASN A 107 9.36 -24.15 22.33
N GLN A 108 8.22 -23.59 22.75
CA GLN A 108 7.52 -22.61 21.89
C GLN A 108 8.35 -21.32 21.73
N SER A 109 8.58 -20.91 20.48
CA SER A 109 9.21 -19.62 20.18
C SER A 109 8.39 -18.46 20.74
N TRP A 110 9.05 -17.33 21.00
CA TRP A 110 8.39 -16.12 21.46
C TRP A 110 7.25 -15.69 20.52
N LEU A 111 7.45 -15.77 19.20
CA LEU A 111 6.42 -15.43 18.23
C LEU A 111 5.19 -16.32 18.36
N ARG A 112 5.36 -17.64 18.54
CA ARG A 112 4.23 -18.57 18.71
C ARG A 112 3.41 -18.24 19.95
N ARG A 113 4.06 -17.84 21.05
CA ARG A 113 3.35 -17.37 22.25
C ARG A 113 2.53 -16.12 21.95
N GLN A 114 3.12 -15.12 21.29
CA GLN A 114 2.39 -13.91 20.89
C GLN A 114 1.20 -14.24 19.98
N GLN A 115 1.37 -15.10 18.98
CA GLN A 115 0.28 -15.51 18.08
C GLN A 115 -0.85 -16.19 18.84
N ALA A 116 -0.54 -17.07 19.79
CA ALA A 116 -1.53 -17.79 20.58
C ALA A 116 -2.33 -16.86 21.51
N GLU A 117 -1.65 -15.91 22.17
CA GLU A 117 -2.29 -14.88 23.00
C GLU A 117 -3.25 -14.01 22.18
N TRP A 118 -2.78 -13.51 21.04
CA TRP A 118 -3.62 -12.70 20.14
C TRP A 118 -4.79 -13.49 19.55
N HIS A 119 -4.56 -14.75 19.18
CA HIS A 119 -5.63 -15.61 18.69
C HIS A 119 -6.71 -15.85 19.75
N ALA A 120 -6.32 -16.13 21.01
CA ALA A 120 -7.27 -16.29 22.11
C ALA A 120 -8.07 -15.00 22.37
N LEU A 121 -7.42 -13.83 22.33
CA LEU A 121 -8.07 -12.53 22.47
C LEU A 121 -9.11 -12.29 21.37
N LEU A 122 -8.76 -12.56 20.11
CA LEU A 122 -9.66 -12.39 18.97
C LEU A 122 -10.85 -13.36 19.04
N GLN A 123 -10.62 -14.61 19.46
CA GLN A 123 -11.70 -15.59 19.66
C GLN A 123 -12.70 -15.14 20.72
N GLN A 124 -12.25 -14.60 21.84
CA GLN A 124 -13.13 -14.07 22.89
C GLN A 124 -14.01 -12.91 22.39
N ARG A 125 -13.54 -12.17 21.39
CA ARG A 125 -14.28 -11.07 20.74
C ARG A 125 -15.17 -11.52 19.59
N GLY A 126 -15.16 -12.81 19.23
CA GLY A 126 -15.85 -13.32 18.03
C GLY A 126 -15.20 -12.87 16.71
N ASP A 127 -13.96 -12.39 16.75
CA ASP A 127 -13.21 -11.92 15.59
C ASP A 127 -12.51 -13.10 14.90
N PHE A 128 -13.27 -13.81 14.06
CA PHE A 128 -12.75 -14.92 13.28
C PHE A 128 -11.99 -14.45 12.03
N PRO A 129 -11.11 -15.31 11.47
CA PRO A 129 -10.49 -15.06 10.17
C PRO A 129 -11.54 -14.78 9.10
N VAL A 130 -11.33 -13.69 8.36
CA VAL A 130 -12.16 -13.27 7.21
C VAL A 130 -11.68 -13.90 5.90
N LEU A 131 -10.48 -14.49 5.90
CA LEU A 131 -9.87 -15.20 4.80
C LEU A 131 -9.25 -16.51 5.31
N ALA A 132 -9.09 -17.47 4.40
CA ALA A 132 -8.36 -18.71 4.60
C ALA A 132 -6.94 -18.60 4.00
N LEU A 133 -6.03 -19.46 4.47
CA LEU A 133 -4.67 -19.54 3.91
C LEU A 133 -4.68 -19.83 2.40
N THR A 134 -5.67 -20.58 1.91
CA THR A 134 -5.86 -20.94 0.49
C THR A 134 -6.25 -19.77 -0.40
N ASP A 135 -6.75 -18.68 0.17
CA ASP A 135 -7.03 -17.45 -0.58
C ASP A 135 -5.74 -16.75 -1.03
N TRP A 136 -4.61 -17.06 -0.37
CA TRP A 136 -3.31 -16.48 -0.66
C TRP A 136 -2.52 -17.35 -1.64
N ARG A 137 -1.89 -16.68 -2.61
CA ARG A 137 -0.99 -17.29 -3.57
C ARG A 137 0.45 -17.12 -3.10
N PHE A 138 1.13 -18.25 -2.85
CA PHE A 138 2.56 -18.30 -2.51
C PHE A 138 3.41 -18.85 -3.66
N LYS A 139 2.88 -19.80 -4.44
CA LYS A 139 3.60 -20.44 -5.55
C LYS A 139 3.88 -19.42 -6.67
N GLY A 140 5.13 -19.40 -7.14
CA GLY A 140 5.58 -18.52 -8.24
C GLY A 140 5.55 -17.04 -7.89
N VAL A 141 5.53 -16.70 -6.61
CA VAL A 141 5.65 -15.33 -6.10
C VAL A 141 7.12 -15.09 -5.75
N ARG A 142 7.71 -14.01 -6.25
CA ARG A 142 9.09 -13.63 -5.89
C ARG A 142 9.21 -13.46 -4.37
N PRO A 143 10.35 -13.76 -3.73
CA PRO A 143 10.49 -13.68 -2.26
C PRO A 143 9.97 -12.37 -1.66
N TRP A 144 10.28 -11.24 -2.29
CA TRP A 144 9.85 -9.89 -1.87
C TRP A 144 8.34 -9.63 -1.99
N ASN A 145 7.60 -10.53 -2.62
CA ASN A 145 6.16 -10.41 -2.82
C ASN A 145 5.37 -11.36 -1.92
N ASN A 146 6.06 -12.04 -1.01
CA ASN A 146 5.46 -12.89 -0.01
C ASN A 146 4.39 -12.11 0.79
N PRO A 147 3.16 -12.62 0.94
CA PRO A 147 2.09 -11.97 1.71
C PRO A 147 2.50 -11.55 3.12
N TYR A 148 3.31 -12.34 3.83
CA TYR A 148 3.78 -12.01 5.18
C TYR A 148 4.59 -10.71 5.20
N LEU A 149 5.53 -10.55 4.25
CA LEU A 149 6.34 -9.33 4.11
C LEU A 149 5.47 -8.13 3.75
N ARG A 150 4.56 -8.30 2.78
CA ARG A 150 3.70 -7.20 2.31
C ARG A 150 2.73 -6.74 3.39
N LEU A 151 2.25 -7.66 4.23
CA LEU A 151 1.46 -7.30 5.39
C LEU A 151 2.28 -6.57 6.46
N ALA A 152 3.54 -6.95 6.65
CA ALA A 152 4.44 -6.26 7.58
C ALA A 152 4.70 -4.81 7.15
N ALA A 153 4.84 -4.54 5.85
CA ALA A 153 4.91 -3.18 5.33
C ALA A 153 3.67 -2.35 5.68
N LEU A 154 2.46 -2.91 5.48
CA LEU A 154 1.22 -2.21 5.82
C LEU A 154 1.13 -1.91 7.31
N ALA A 155 1.47 -2.89 8.15
CA ALA A 155 1.44 -2.75 9.60
C ALA A 155 2.41 -1.67 10.10
N GLN A 156 3.63 -1.63 9.54
CA GLN A 156 4.60 -0.60 9.87
C GLN A 156 4.18 0.79 9.40
N LEU A 157 3.60 0.91 8.20
CA LEU A 157 3.09 2.18 7.69
C LEU A 157 1.94 2.70 8.54
N LEU A 158 0.99 1.83 8.91
CA LEU A 158 -0.10 2.19 9.80
C LEU A 158 0.44 2.71 11.13
N TYR A 159 1.42 2.01 11.72
CA TYR A 159 2.05 2.43 12.98
C TYR A 159 2.82 3.75 12.86
N ARG A 160 3.62 3.92 11.79
CA ARG A 160 4.45 5.12 11.60
C ARG A 160 3.62 6.40 11.49
N TYR A 161 2.44 6.31 10.90
CA TYR A 161 1.57 7.44 10.59
C TYR A 161 0.28 7.48 11.41
N GLN A 162 0.26 6.91 12.61
CA GLN A 162 -0.93 6.95 13.48
C GLN A 162 -1.40 8.38 13.77
N ALA A 163 -0.46 9.29 14.04
CA ALA A 163 -0.74 10.71 14.22
C ALA A 163 -0.87 11.39 12.86
N GLY A 164 -2.08 11.86 12.52
CA GLY A 164 -2.37 12.59 11.29
C GLY A 164 -2.61 11.72 10.04
N GLY A 165 -2.13 10.47 10.02
CA GLY A 165 -2.40 9.54 8.91
C GLY A 165 -1.44 9.69 7.72
N LEU A 166 -1.16 8.56 7.05
CA LEU A 166 -0.34 8.54 5.83
C LEU A 166 -0.97 9.43 4.73
N PHE A 167 -2.30 9.45 4.65
CA PHE A 167 -3.03 10.28 3.70
C PHE A 167 -2.72 11.78 3.88
N GLN A 168 -2.80 12.30 5.10
CA GLN A 168 -2.55 13.71 5.35
C GLN A 168 -1.11 14.06 5.01
N ARG A 169 -0.14 13.23 5.41
CA ARG A 169 1.28 13.47 5.08
C ARG A 169 1.52 13.57 3.57
N LEU A 170 0.92 12.67 2.78
CA LEU A 170 1.07 12.67 1.33
C LEU A 170 0.34 13.86 0.69
N LEU A 171 -0.81 14.25 1.23
CA LEU A 171 -1.54 15.45 0.83
C LEU A 171 -0.73 16.73 1.10
N ASP A 172 -0.13 16.85 2.29
CA ASP A 172 0.69 18.02 2.65
C ASP A 172 1.88 18.21 1.69
N ILE A 173 2.51 17.10 1.26
CA ILE A 173 3.56 17.12 0.24
C ILE A 173 3.00 17.60 -1.11
N ALA A 174 1.81 17.12 -1.49
CA ALA A 174 1.18 17.49 -2.76
C ALA A 174 0.79 18.98 -2.81
N VAL A 175 0.28 19.52 -1.70
CA VAL A 175 -0.16 20.92 -1.58
C VAL A 175 1.01 21.90 -1.71
N GLN A 176 2.23 21.49 -1.35
CA GLN A 176 3.44 22.29 -1.55
C GLN A 176 3.82 22.50 -3.02
N ARG A 177 3.26 21.70 -3.95
CA ARG A 177 3.54 21.78 -5.40
C ARG A 177 5.04 21.79 -5.72
N LEU A 178 5.79 20.94 -5.01
CA LEU A 178 7.23 20.79 -5.22
C LEU A 178 7.53 20.38 -6.67
N PRO A 179 8.74 20.67 -7.19
CA PRO A 179 9.19 20.12 -8.45
C PRO A 179 8.98 18.60 -8.49
N TYR A 180 8.55 18.11 -9.64
CA TYR A 180 8.05 16.74 -9.80
C TYR A 180 8.98 15.64 -9.23
N PRO A 181 10.31 15.65 -9.49
CA PRO A 181 11.21 14.65 -8.95
C PRO A 181 11.31 14.68 -7.41
N ARG A 182 11.30 15.89 -6.83
CA ARG A 182 11.32 16.09 -5.38
C ARG A 182 10.03 15.61 -4.72
N MET A 183 8.88 15.90 -5.32
CA MET A 183 7.59 15.38 -4.84
C MET A 183 7.59 13.85 -4.81
N LEU A 184 8.06 13.19 -5.87
CA LEU A 184 8.16 11.73 -5.91
C LEU A 184 9.13 11.17 -4.86
N ALA A 185 10.25 11.85 -4.61
CA ALA A 185 11.20 11.46 -3.57
C ALA A 185 10.57 11.55 -2.17
N GLU A 186 9.89 12.65 -1.86
CA GLU A 186 9.20 12.87 -0.57
C GLU A 186 8.05 11.86 -0.34
N TRP A 187 7.23 11.62 -1.36
CA TRP A 187 6.21 10.56 -1.30
C TRP A 187 6.85 9.17 -1.17
N GLY A 188 7.96 8.92 -1.85
CA GLY A 188 8.72 7.67 -1.78
C GLY A 188 9.25 7.40 -0.38
N ALA A 189 9.87 8.40 0.24
CA ALA A 189 10.38 8.34 1.60
C ALA A 189 9.29 7.99 2.63
N CYS A 190 8.03 8.35 2.36
CA CYS A 190 6.91 7.99 3.23
C CYS A 190 6.56 6.49 3.19
N LEU A 191 6.90 5.78 2.12
CA LEU A 191 6.56 4.37 1.95
C LEU A 191 7.75 3.43 2.15
N MET A 192 8.95 3.90 1.83
CA MET A 192 10.19 3.13 1.82
C MET A 192 10.83 3.07 3.21
N LEU A 193 10.12 2.47 4.17
CA LEU A 193 10.61 2.32 5.53
C LEU A 193 11.56 1.11 5.65
N PRO A 194 12.63 1.22 6.45
CA PRO A 194 13.43 0.06 6.84
C PRO A 194 12.58 -0.87 7.71
N LEU A 195 12.78 -2.18 7.59
CA LEU A 195 12.02 -3.15 8.37
C LEU A 195 12.35 -3.01 9.87
N GLU A 196 11.31 -2.96 10.70
CA GLU A 196 11.47 -2.88 12.16
C GLU A 196 11.94 -4.23 12.72
N SER A 197 12.84 -4.18 13.71
CA SER A 197 13.56 -5.37 14.20
C SER A 197 12.65 -6.48 14.74
N ARG A 198 11.62 -6.16 15.54
CA ARG A 198 10.70 -7.18 16.06
C ARG A 198 9.85 -7.81 14.96
N LEU A 199 9.44 -7.03 13.97
CA LEU A 199 8.80 -7.56 12.77
C LEU A 199 9.75 -8.45 11.98
N GLU A 200 11.03 -8.08 11.83
CA GLU A 200 12.02 -8.92 11.17
C GLU A 200 12.19 -10.27 11.87
N GLU A 201 12.33 -10.27 13.19
CA GLU A 201 12.37 -11.48 14.01
C GLU A 201 11.12 -12.35 13.79
N ALA A 202 9.93 -11.76 13.81
CA ALA A 202 8.68 -12.46 13.56
C ALA A 202 8.61 -13.05 12.13
N LEU A 203 9.11 -12.32 11.13
CA LEU A 203 9.11 -12.75 9.74
C LEU A 203 10.13 -13.86 9.46
N ARG A 204 11.23 -13.95 10.23
CA ARG A 204 12.20 -15.06 10.11
C ARG A 204 11.58 -16.41 10.41
N GLU A 205 10.57 -16.45 11.27
CA GLU A 205 9.79 -17.66 11.56
C GLU A 205 8.66 -17.92 10.55
N SER A 206 8.44 -17.01 9.59
CA SER A 206 7.33 -17.12 8.64
C SER A 206 7.69 -17.95 7.39
N PRO A 207 6.78 -18.77 6.85
CA PRO A 207 7.05 -19.63 5.71
C PRO A 207 7.52 -18.88 4.44
N GLY A 208 8.59 -19.38 3.83
CA GLY A 208 9.08 -18.91 2.54
C GLY A 208 9.85 -17.58 2.58
N ILE A 209 10.20 -17.08 3.76
CA ILE A 209 11.08 -15.93 3.94
C ILE A 209 12.49 -16.44 4.29
N ARG A 210 13.48 -16.08 3.47
CA ARG A 210 14.90 -16.45 3.70
C ARG A 210 15.84 -15.26 3.72
N GLN A 211 15.41 -14.16 3.13
CA GLN A 211 16.17 -12.92 3.01
C GLN A 211 15.19 -11.77 3.23
N PHE A 212 15.72 -10.63 3.66
CA PHE A 212 14.96 -9.39 3.86
C PHE A 212 15.48 -8.33 2.90
N PRO A 213 14.60 -7.53 2.29
CA PRO A 213 15.04 -6.38 1.54
C PRO A 213 15.39 -5.27 2.53
N GLY A 214 16.33 -4.38 2.18
CA GLY A 214 16.60 -3.20 3.02
C GLY A 214 15.37 -2.30 3.22
N VAL A 215 14.44 -2.31 2.25
CA VAL A 215 13.13 -1.64 2.31
C VAL A 215 12.04 -2.57 1.79
N ILE A 216 10.92 -2.70 2.49
CA ILE A 216 9.87 -3.67 2.11
C ILE A 216 9.05 -3.16 0.91
N VAL A 217 8.73 -1.87 0.89
CA VAL A 217 8.14 -1.21 -0.28
C VAL A 217 9.29 -0.60 -1.08
N GLY A 218 9.61 -1.18 -2.23
CA GLY A 218 10.62 -0.61 -3.13
C GLY A 218 10.05 0.49 -4.04
N GLN A 219 10.92 1.24 -4.72
CA GLN A 219 10.56 2.36 -5.60
C GLN A 219 9.51 2.01 -6.66
N SER A 220 9.67 0.88 -7.35
CA SER A 220 8.68 0.41 -8.35
C SER A 220 7.28 0.28 -7.74
N ARG A 221 7.17 -0.13 -6.46
CA ARG A 221 5.88 -0.27 -5.77
C ARG A 221 5.32 1.01 -5.22
N ALA A 222 6.16 1.90 -4.74
CA ALA A 222 5.75 3.26 -4.44
C ALA A 222 5.14 3.93 -5.70
N ARG A 223 5.82 3.84 -6.85
CA ARG A 223 5.34 4.41 -8.12
C ARG A 223 4.01 3.83 -8.59
N GLN A 224 3.85 2.51 -8.55
CA GLN A 224 2.57 1.88 -8.90
C GLN A 224 1.44 2.31 -7.96
N PHE A 225 1.73 2.50 -6.68
CA PHE A 225 0.76 3.04 -5.73
C PHE A 225 0.41 4.50 -6.04
N PHE A 226 1.39 5.34 -6.38
CA PHE A 226 1.12 6.74 -6.71
C PHE A 226 0.15 6.89 -7.88
N LEU A 227 0.41 6.12 -8.95
CA LEU A 227 -0.40 6.11 -10.17
C LEU A 227 -1.79 5.48 -10.02
N ASN A 228 -1.89 4.41 -9.25
CA ASN A 228 -3.12 3.60 -9.21
C ASN A 228 -4.00 3.89 -8.00
N ALA A 229 -3.47 4.57 -6.98
CA ALA A 229 -4.17 4.84 -5.74
C ALA A 229 -4.02 6.31 -5.29
N LEU A 230 -2.80 6.79 -5.05
CA LEU A 230 -2.61 8.10 -4.43
C LEU A 230 -3.19 9.24 -5.26
N LEU A 231 -2.78 9.39 -6.53
CA LEU A 231 -3.24 10.47 -7.39
C LEU A 231 -4.77 10.45 -7.56
N PRO A 232 -5.42 9.30 -7.87
CA PRO A 232 -6.88 9.25 -7.91
C PRO A 232 -7.57 9.63 -6.60
N VAL A 233 -7.05 9.21 -5.44
CA VAL A 233 -7.64 9.52 -4.12
C VAL A 233 -7.46 11.02 -3.80
N LEU A 234 -6.30 11.61 -4.10
CA LEU A 234 -6.06 13.04 -3.94
C LEU A 234 -6.93 13.87 -4.89
N SER A 235 -7.15 13.42 -6.13
CA SER A 235 -8.03 14.11 -7.07
C SER A 235 -9.48 14.10 -6.61
N LEU A 236 -9.95 12.97 -6.06
CA LEU A 236 -11.27 12.92 -5.42
C LEU A 236 -11.37 13.89 -4.23
N TRP A 237 -10.33 13.98 -3.41
CA TRP A 237 -10.29 14.96 -2.32
C TRP A 237 -10.36 16.40 -2.86
N ALA A 238 -9.58 16.72 -3.89
CA ALA A 238 -9.57 18.04 -4.53
C ALA A 238 -10.94 18.42 -5.13
N GLU A 239 -11.64 17.46 -5.76
CA GLU A 239 -13.01 17.62 -6.24
C GLU A 239 -13.97 17.99 -5.09
N ARG A 240 -13.93 17.22 -4.00
CA ARG A 240 -14.80 17.44 -2.83
C ARG A 240 -14.51 18.75 -2.11
N SER A 241 -13.25 19.19 -2.10
CA SER A 241 -12.84 20.48 -1.53
C SER A 241 -13.07 21.67 -2.46
N GLY A 242 -13.58 21.46 -3.68
CA GLY A 242 -13.82 22.53 -4.65
C GLY A 242 -12.55 23.19 -5.21
N ASN A 243 -11.36 22.65 -4.95
CA ASN A 243 -10.09 23.25 -5.34
C ASN A 243 -9.72 22.84 -6.77
N ARG A 244 -10.30 23.53 -7.76
CA ARG A 244 -10.08 23.26 -9.19
C ARG A 244 -8.59 23.32 -9.56
N GLY A 245 -7.88 24.35 -9.13
CA GLY A 245 -6.45 24.50 -9.45
C GLY A 245 -5.58 23.36 -8.90
N PHE A 246 -5.92 22.80 -7.73
CA PHE A 246 -5.23 21.62 -7.20
C PHE A 246 -5.60 20.34 -7.96
N ARG A 247 -6.87 20.20 -8.39
CA ARG A 247 -7.29 19.07 -9.23
C ARG A 247 -6.54 19.05 -10.57
N ASP A 248 -6.42 20.21 -11.21
CA ASP A 248 -5.74 20.33 -12.51
C ASP A 248 -4.24 20.05 -12.36
N TYR A 249 -3.63 20.50 -11.25
CA TYR A 249 -2.26 20.13 -10.87
C TYR A 249 -2.08 18.61 -10.77
N LEU A 250 -2.99 17.91 -10.08
CA LEU A 250 -2.92 16.45 -9.91
C LEU A 250 -3.12 15.69 -11.24
N ALA A 251 -3.98 16.19 -12.12
CA ALA A 251 -4.14 15.65 -13.48
C ALA A 251 -2.84 15.80 -14.27
N GLY A 252 -2.20 16.97 -14.22
CA GLY A 252 -0.88 17.19 -14.81
C GLY A 252 0.20 16.27 -14.23
N CYS A 253 0.19 16.00 -12.92
CA CYS A 253 1.10 15.01 -12.31
C CYS A 253 0.85 13.59 -12.82
N TYR A 254 -0.39 13.23 -13.15
CA TYR A 254 -0.73 11.91 -13.69
C TYR A 254 -0.28 11.78 -15.16
N GLU A 255 -0.54 12.80 -15.97
CA GLU A 255 -0.15 12.85 -17.39
C GLU A 255 1.37 12.80 -17.57
N ASN A 256 2.10 13.55 -16.75
CA ASN A 256 3.56 13.60 -16.79
C ASN A 256 4.22 12.45 -16.02
N PHE A 257 3.43 11.52 -15.47
CA PHE A 257 4.01 10.44 -14.71
C PHE A 257 4.81 9.51 -15.62
N PRO A 258 6.09 9.25 -15.33
CA PRO A 258 6.96 8.57 -16.28
C PRO A 258 6.41 7.18 -16.59
N ALA A 259 6.14 6.95 -17.88
CA ALA A 259 5.54 5.73 -18.40
C ALA A 259 6.43 4.48 -18.23
N THR A 260 7.73 4.68 -18.02
CA THR A 260 8.73 3.61 -17.93
C THR A 260 8.97 3.16 -16.50
N GLU A 261 8.95 1.84 -16.28
CA GLU A 261 9.30 1.18 -15.02
C GLU A 261 10.81 1.28 -14.66
N ASP A 262 11.62 1.94 -15.50
CA ASP A 262 13.06 2.02 -15.32
C ASP A 262 13.43 3.06 -14.24
N ALA A 263 14.00 2.57 -13.14
CA ALA A 263 14.41 3.39 -12.00
C ALA A 263 15.60 4.32 -12.34
N ARG A 264 16.39 3.98 -13.36
CA ARG A 264 17.59 4.73 -13.78
C ARG A 264 17.24 6.09 -14.38
N LEU A 265 16.17 6.15 -15.19
CA LEU A 265 15.69 7.40 -15.79
C LEU A 265 15.17 8.39 -14.75
N LEU A 266 14.62 7.90 -13.63
CA LEU A 266 14.18 8.75 -12.53
C LEU A 266 15.37 9.32 -11.74
N GLN A 267 16.43 8.52 -11.54
CA GLN A 267 17.68 8.97 -10.92
C GLN A 267 18.42 9.98 -11.80
N ASP A 268 18.43 9.79 -13.13
CA ASP A 268 19.00 10.76 -14.07
C ASP A 268 18.20 12.06 -14.12
N GLN A 269 16.86 11.99 -14.00
CA GLN A 269 16.02 13.19 -13.90
C GLN A 269 16.18 13.93 -12.56
N ILE A 270 16.42 13.21 -11.46
CA ILE A 270 16.73 13.82 -10.15
C ILE A 270 18.11 14.50 -10.18
N ARG A 271 19.15 13.82 -10.69
CA ARG A 271 20.50 14.38 -10.81
C ARG A 271 20.56 15.66 -11.64
N ARG A 272 19.84 15.70 -12.77
CA ARG A 272 19.79 16.88 -13.64
C ARG A 272 19.14 18.11 -13.00
N VAL A 273 18.33 17.94 -11.96
CA VAL A 273 17.74 19.06 -11.21
C VAL A 273 18.70 19.55 -10.12
N ASP A 274 19.45 18.65 -9.49
CA ASP A 274 20.49 19.01 -8.51
C ASP A 274 21.68 19.72 -9.18
N ASP A 275 21.99 19.42 -10.45
CA ASP A 275 23.02 20.12 -11.23
C ASP A 275 22.55 21.48 -11.80
N ALA A 276 21.26 21.80 -11.69
CA ALA A 276 20.64 23.00 -12.26
C ALA A 276 20.10 23.99 -11.20
N ALA A 277 20.32 23.70 -9.92
CA ALA A 277 20.00 24.54 -8.76
C ALA A 277 21.28 25.13 -8.15
#